data_AF-A0A535KMY9-F1
#
_entry.id   AF-A0A535KMY9-F1
#
_cell.length_a   1.000
_cell.length_b   1.000
_cell.length_c   1.000
_cell.angle_alpha   90.00
_cell.angle_beta   90.00
_cell.angle_gamma   90.00
#
_symmetry.space_group_name_H-M   'P 1'
#
loop_
_entity.id
_entity.type
_entity.pdbx_description
1 polymer ?
#
loop_
_entity_poly.entity_id
_entity_poly.type
_entity_poly.pdbx_seq_one_letter_code
_entity_poly.pdbx_strand_id
1 'polypeptide(L)'
;MPNFKRVALVGSEELFRPTRPQVITDTDDVIRDAVDRPGHVKEELVLKTLNFTPEEIELLLDAVQIAKYPDRPRAKPALDRFDYLDALRLKIQTVADQ
;
A
#
# COMPACT_ATOMS: atom_id res chain seq x y z
N MET A 1 -4.27 61.34 -12.72
CA MET A 1 -4.61 60.16 -11.90
C MET A 1 -4.63 60.59 -10.44
N PRO A 2 -5.78 60.55 -9.75
CA PRO A 2 -5.97 61.13 -8.44
C PRO A 2 -5.33 60.27 -7.33
N ASN A 3 -4.89 60.97 -6.29
CA ASN A 3 -4.09 60.49 -5.17
C ASN A 3 -4.75 59.33 -4.40
N PHE A 4 -4.04 58.20 -4.25
CA PHE A 4 -4.40 57.15 -3.29
C PHE A 4 -4.12 57.65 -1.87
N LYS A 5 -5.17 57.86 -1.08
CA LYS A 5 -5.06 58.26 0.33
C LYS A 5 -4.82 57.02 1.18
N ARG A 6 -3.62 56.87 1.73
CA ARG A 6 -3.28 55.77 2.65
C ARG A 6 -3.88 56.09 4.02
N VAL A 7 -4.90 55.34 4.42
CA VAL A 7 -5.48 55.40 5.76
C VAL A 7 -4.86 54.26 6.56
N ALA A 8 -4.12 54.59 7.61
CA ALA A 8 -3.61 53.59 8.55
C ALA A 8 -4.77 53.13 9.46
N LEU A 9 -5.07 51.83 9.42
CA LEU A 9 -6.06 51.22 10.31
C LEU A 9 -5.44 51.05 11.69
N VAL A 10 -5.68 52.03 12.57
CA VAL A 10 -5.27 51.97 13.97
C VAL A 10 -5.94 50.74 14.61
N GLY A 11 -5.13 49.81 15.12
CA GLY A 11 -5.59 48.54 15.69
C GLY A 11 -5.23 47.29 14.88
N SER A 12 -4.71 47.42 13.65
CA SER A 12 -4.25 46.25 12.88
C SER A 12 -3.06 45.54 13.54
N GLU A 13 -2.27 46.25 14.33
CA GLU A 13 -1.13 45.68 15.06
C GLU A 13 -1.56 44.62 16.08
N GLU A 14 -2.79 44.65 16.58
CA GLU A 14 -3.32 43.64 17.51
C GLU A 14 -3.60 42.30 16.85
N LEU A 15 -3.98 42.30 15.56
CA LEU A 15 -4.24 41.09 14.78
C LEU A 15 -2.95 40.37 14.36
N PHE A 16 -1.83 41.08 14.33
CA PHE A 16 -0.52 40.52 13.96
C PHE A 16 0.43 40.43 15.15
N ARG A 17 -0.08 40.50 16.39
CA ARG A 17 0.74 40.22 17.57
C ARG A 17 1.26 38.79 17.45
N PRO A 18 2.58 38.55 17.57
CA PRO A 18 3.11 37.21 17.62
C PRO A 18 2.58 36.53 18.89
N THR A 19 1.58 35.68 18.74
CA THR A 19 1.15 34.77 19.81
C THR A 19 2.29 33.80 20.02
N ARG A 20 3.06 33.95 21.10
CA ARG A 20 3.99 32.90 21.52
C ARG A 20 3.14 31.68 21.86
N PRO A 21 3.23 30.57 21.12
CA PRO A 21 2.60 29.35 21.59
C PRO A 21 3.25 29.02 22.93
N GLN A 22 2.46 29.01 24.00
CA GLN A 22 2.88 28.36 25.23
C GLN A 22 2.92 26.88 24.89
N VAL A 23 4.10 26.37 24.50
CA VAL A 23 4.33 24.94 24.43
C VAL A 23 4.35 24.49 25.88
N ILE A 24 3.22 23.96 26.33
CA ILE A 24 3.08 23.30 27.62
C ILE A 24 4.00 22.08 27.55
N THR A 25 5.17 22.17 28.18
CA THR A 25 6.19 21.12 28.23
C THR A 25 5.75 19.89 29.05
N ASP A 26 4.56 19.93 29.66
CA ASP A 26 4.05 18.89 30.55
C ASP A 26 3.12 17.89 29.84
N THR A 27 3.03 17.92 28.51
CA THR A 27 2.18 16.96 27.76
C THR A 27 2.95 15.78 27.15
N ASP A 28 4.28 15.73 27.30
CA ASP A 28 5.09 14.63 26.77
C ASP A 28 5.05 13.36 27.65
N ASP A 29 4.48 13.42 28.86
CA ASP A 29 4.37 12.25 29.74
C ASP A 29 3.04 11.48 29.63
N VAL A 30 2.12 11.86 28.72
CA VAL A 30 0.77 11.24 28.64
C VAL A 30 0.62 10.19 27.53
N ILE A 31 1.62 9.98 26.68
CA ILE A 31 1.62 8.83 25.76
C ILE A 31 2.45 7.69 26.36
N ARG A 32 2.01 7.19 27.53
CA ARG A 32 2.52 5.94 28.14
C ARG A 32 1.45 4.88 28.32
N ASP A 33 0.31 5.02 27.67
CA ASP A 33 -0.44 3.82 27.29
C ASP A 33 0.18 3.33 25.99
N ALA A 34 1.10 2.38 26.14
CA ALA A 34 1.23 1.34 25.14
C ALA A 34 -0.21 0.96 24.77
N VAL A 35 -0.61 1.29 23.55
CA VAL A 35 -1.84 0.74 22.98
C VAL A 35 -1.53 -0.74 22.87
N ASP A 36 -1.81 -1.46 23.95
CA ASP A 36 -1.90 -2.90 23.97
C ASP A 36 -2.99 -3.19 22.95
N ARG A 37 -2.57 -3.47 21.72
CA ARG A 37 -3.42 -4.06 20.71
C ARG A 37 -3.39 -5.54 21.03
N PRO A 38 -4.40 -6.11 21.72
CA PRO A 38 -4.52 -7.54 21.74
C PRO A 38 -5.08 -7.91 20.37
N GLY A 39 -4.20 -8.19 19.42
CA GLY A 39 -4.59 -8.25 18.02
C GLY A 39 -3.58 -8.94 17.13
N HIS A 40 -3.15 -10.15 17.54
CA HIS A 40 -2.54 -11.15 16.68
C HIS A 40 -1.36 -10.65 15.84
N VAL A 41 -0.15 -10.73 16.40
CA VAL A 41 0.93 -11.31 15.59
C VAL A 41 0.51 -12.76 15.38
N LYS A 42 -0.36 -13.01 14.40
CA LYS A 42 -0.40 -14.32 13.78
C LYS A 42 1.01 -14.45 13.24
N GLU A 43 1.84 -15.25 13.91
CA GLU A 43 3.02 -15.79 13.26
C GLU A 43 2.52 -16.23 11.89
N GLU A 44 2.97 -15.52 10.86
CA GLU A 44 2.65 -15.90 9.51
C GLU A 44 3.41 -17.20 9.34
N LEU A 45 2.73 -18.30 9.66
CA LEU A 45 3.26 -19.64 9.52
C LEU A 45 3.41 -19.78 8.01
N VAL A 46 4.59 -19.43 7.52
CA VAL A 46 5.03 -19.74 6.17
C VAL A 46 5.20 -21.25 6.16
N LEU A 47 4.07 -21.94 6.01
CA LEU A 47 4.02 -23.40 6.09
C LEU A 47 4.84 -24.01 4.96
N LYS A 48 4.91 -23.34 3.80
CA LYS A 48 5.60 -23.82 2.60
C LYS A 48 6.14 -22.65 1.78
N THR A 49 7.37 -22.80 1.31
CA THR A 49 8.03 -21.83 0.43
C THR A 49 8.21 -22.44 -0.95
N LEU A 50 7.75 -21.73 -1.99
CA LEU A 50 7.89 -22.10 -3.40
C LEU A 50 8.82 -21.11 -4.10
N ASN A 51 9.83 -21.63 -4.80
CA ASN A 51 10.73 -20.81 -5.60
C ASN A 51 10.28 -20.82 -7.06
N PHE A 52 10.01 -19.63 -7.61
CA PHE A 52 9.66 -19.45 -9.01
C PHE A 52 10.76 -18.74 -9.78
N THR A 53 10.96 -19.11 -11.05
CA THR A 53 11.77 -18.33 -11.98
C THR A 53 11.01 -17.07 -12.42
N PRO A 54 11.69 -16.03 -12.94
CA PRO A 54 11.00 -14.85 -13.46
C PRO A 54 9.96 -15.18 -14.54
N GLU A 55 10.30 -16.13 -15.42
CA GLU A 55 9.42 -16.62 -16.50
C GLU A 55 8.16 -17.30 -15.95
N GLU A 56 8.31 -18.11 -14.90
CA GLU A 56 7.20 -18.75 -14.21
C GLU A 56 6.27 -17.73 -13.53
N ILE A 57 6.82 -16.64 -12.98
CA ILE A 57 6.05 -15.55 -12.39
C ILE A 57 5.23 -14.82 -13.46
N GLU A 58 5.83 -14.53 -14.61
CA GLU A 58 5.12 -13.89 -15.74
C GLU A 58 3.96 -14.76 -16.23
N LEU A 59 4.18 -16.06 -16.36
CA LEU A 59 3.13 -17.02 -16.72
C LEU A 59 1.98 -17.05 -15.72
N LEU A 60 2.28 -17.01 -14.42
CA LEU A 60 1.27 -16.94 -13.36
C LEU A 60 0.47 -15.64 -13.42
N LEU A 61 1.12 -14.50 -13.65
CA LEU A 61 0.46 -13.21 -13.79
C LEU A 61 -0.49 -13.20 -15.00
N ASP A 62 -0.03 -13.74 -16.14
CA ASP A 62 -0.87 -13.88 -17.33
C ASP A 62 -2.09 -14.77 -17.06
N ALA A 63 -1.90 -15.91 -16.39
CA ALA A 63 -2.98 -16.82 -16.03
C ALA A 63 -4.02 -16.14 -15.11
N VAL A 64 -3.56 -15.39 -14.10
CA VAL A 64 -4.43 -14.61 -13.20
C VAL A 64 -5.21 -13.55 -13.99
N GLN A 65 -4.57 -12.85 -14.93
CA GLN A 65 -5.25 -11.88 -15.77
C GLN A 65 -6.32 -12.53 -16.66
N ILE A 66 -6.06 -13.73 -17.19
CA ILE A 66 -7.04 -14.50 -17.98
C ILE A 66 -8.25 -14.85 -17.10
N ALA A 67 -8.00 -15.40 -15.91
CA ALA A 67 -9.05 -15.76 -14.97
C ALA A 67 -9.89 -14.55 -14.52
N LYS A 68 -9.26 -13.38 -14.32
CA LYS A 68 -9.93 -12.16 -13.89
C LYS A 68 -10.78 -11.51 -14.99
N TYR A 69 -10.39 -11.67 -16.26
CA TYR A 69 -11.08 -11.08 -17.40
C TYR A 69 -11.30 -12.13 -18.49
N PRO A 70 -12.25 -13.07 -18.28
CA PRO A 70 -12.52 -14.16 -19.20
C PRO A 70 -13.16 -13.67 -20.52
N ASP A 71 -13.96 -12.60 -20.46
CA ASP A 71 -14.67 -12.04 -21.63
C ASP A 71 -13.76 -11.22 -22.54
N ARG A 72 -12.51 -10.97 -22.13
CA ARG A 72 -11.58 -10.20 -22.94
C ARG A 72 -11.14 -11.05 -24.13
N PRO A 73 -11.35 -10.61 -25.38
CA PRO A 73 -10.88 -11.35 -26.54
C PRO A 73 -9.35 -11.41 -26.53
N ARG A 74 -8.80 -12.61 -26.60
CA ARG A 74 -7.35 -12.88 -26.63
C ARG A 74 -7.03 -13.91 -27.70
N ALA A 75 -5.79 -13.87 -28.21
CA ALA A 75 -5.28 -14.91 -29.08
C ALA A 75 -5.27 -16.25 -28.34
N LYS A 76 -5.56 -17.35 -29.04
CA LYS A 76 -5.41 -18.69 -28.48
C LYS A 76 -3.96 -18.88 -28.05
N PRO A 77 -3.69 -19.32 -26.80
CA PRO A 77 -2.33 -19.57 -26.36
C PRO A 77 -1.68 -20.64 -27.25
N ALA A 78 -0.38 -20.48 -27.53
CA ALA A 78 0.40 -21.53 -28.18
C ALA A 78 0.42 -22.80 -27.32
N LEU A 79 0.50 -23.97 -27.95
CA LEU A 79 0.48 -25.27 -27.26
C LEU A 79 1.59 -25.34 -26.21
N ASP A 80 2.79 -24.87 -26.53
CA ASP A 80 3.92 -24.83 -25.60
C ASP A 80 3.58 -24.08 -24.29
N ARG A 81 2.77 -23.02 -24.36
CA ARG A 81 2.33 -22.28 -23.15
C ARG A 81 1.42 -23.10 -22.26
N PHE A 82 0.60 -24.00 -22.83
CA PHE A 82 -0.23 -24.89 -22.03
C PHE A 82 0.62 -25.87 -21.24
N ASP A 83 1.68 -26.42 -21.85
CA ASP A 83 2.59 -27.35 -21.17
C ASP A 83 3.33 -26.66 -20.01
N TYR A 84 3.78 -25.41 -20.20
CA TYR A 84 4.39 -24.62 -19.12
C TYR A 84 3.41 -24.31 -17.98
N LEU A 85 2.15 -24.01 -18.29
CA LEU A 85 1.13 -23.77 -17.27
C LEU A 85 0.77 -25.05 -16.50
N ASP A 86 0.73 -26.20 -17.17
CA ASP A 86 0.46 -27.48 -16.52
C ASP A 86 1.64 -27.94 -15.64
N ALA A 87 2.88 -27.70 -16.10
CA ALA A 87 4.08 -27.90 -15.27
C ALA A 87 4.06 -27.03 -14.00
N LEU A 88 3.64 -25.76 -14.13
CA LEU A 88 3.46 -24.85 -12.99
C LEU A 88 2.37 -25.34 -12.03
N ARG A 89 1.23 -25.77 -12.57
CA ARG A 89 0.13 -26.35 -11.80
C ARG A 89 0.62 -27.56 -11.00
N LEU A 90 1.34 -28.48 -11.64
CA LEU A 90 1.88 -29.68 -11.00
C LEU A 90 2.86 -29.32 -9.87
N LYS A 91 3.77 -28.36 -10.10
CA LYS A 91 4.72 -27.85 -9.11
C LYS A 91 4.05 -27.24 -7.89
N ILE A 92 2.95 -26.51 -8.09
CA ILE A 92 2.16 -25.94 -6.98
C ILE A 92 1.40 -27.04 -6.24
N GLN A 93 0.81 -27.98 -6.97
CA GLN A 93 -0.02 -29.04 -6.40
C GLN A 93 0.81 -30.05 -5.58
N THR A 94 2.00 -30.42 -6.04
CA THR A 94 2.90 -31.29 -5.26
C THR A 94 3.28 -30.66 -3.93
N VAL A 95 3.52 -29.36 -3.89
CA VAL A 95 3.79 -28.65 -2.63
C VAL A 95 2.51 -28.51 -1.81
N ALA A 96 1.35 -28.26 -2.41
CA ALA A 96 0.09 -28.16 -1.69
C ALA A 96 -0.30 -29.46 -0.97
N ASP A 97 -0.07 -30.61 -1.60
CA ASP A 97 -0.43 -31.94 -1.11
C ASP A 97 0.57 -32.54 -0.09
N GLN A 98 1.77 -31.95 0.05
CA GLN A 98 2.79 -32.34 1.05
C GLN A 98 2.49 -31.88 2.48
#